data_AF-A0A928XJM4-F1
#
_entry.id   AF-A0A928XJM4-F1
#
_cell.length_a   1.000
_cell.length_b   1.000
_cell.length_c   1.000
_cell.angle_alpha   90.00
_cell.angle_beta   90.00
_cell.angle_gamma   90.00
#
_symmetry.space_group_name_H-M   'P 1'
#
loop_
_entity.id
_entity.type
_entity.pdbx_description
1 polymer ?
#
loop_
_entity_poly.entity_id
_entity_poly.type
_entity_poly.pdbx_seq_one_letter_code
_entity_poly.pdbx_strand_id
1 'polypeptide(L)'
;MRQKKPTRRFDATEQTIYRDLRATIIKLQATSLRVDYDLLGGDPAVRIYFDRNGKRYVSECRQWSHFLDNLRAAQLAIEYTYRIGEAYGVNYTEVKHQDLFDRIFAALEAPLDPNMLLLGSGNEWWEVLGVSQTASQAEIVNAYRALAKIHHPDAGGDPDEFKRLRAAYETALKEREIAKSPSTGKG
;
A
#
# COMPACT_ATOMS: atom_id res chain seq x y z
N MET A 1 36.71 20.52 -16.30
CA MET A 1 35.55 20.08 -17.11
C MET A 1 34.34 20.00 -16.19
N ARG A 2 33.26 20.76 -16.44
CA ARG A 2 32.02 20.63 -15.66
C ARG A 2 31.34 19.31 -16.04
N GLN A 3 31.23 18.38 -15.09
CA GLN A 3 30.42 17.17 -15.31
C GLN A 3 28.98 17.60 -15.62
N LYS A 4 28.49 17.24 -16.80
CA LYS A 4 27.10 17.49 -17.21
C LYS A 4 26.22 16.66 -16.28
N LYS A 5 25.39 17.31 -15.45
CA LYS A 5 24.44 16.59 -14.57
C LYS A 5 23.65 15.58 -15.43
N PRO A 6 23.50 14.31 -15.00
CA PRO A 6 22.71 13.35 -15.75
C PRO A 6 21.29 13.90 -15.94
N THR A 7 20.85 13.95 -17.18
CA THR A 7 19.51 14.46 -17.53
C THR A 7 18.47 13.45 -17.06
N ARG A 8 17.63 13.85 -16.11
CA ARG A 8 16.50 13.05 -15.62
C ARG A 8 15.54 12.72 -16.76
N ARG A 9 14.96 11.50 -16.76
CA ARG A 9 13.94 11.10 -17.73
C ARG A 9 12.62 11.82 -17.49
N PHE A 10 12.23 11.97 -16.23
CA PHE A 10 10.98 12.59 -15.82
C PHE A 10 11.24 13.85 -15.02
N ASP A 11 10.45 14.90 -15.30
CA ASP A 11 10.42 16.12 -14.51
C ASP A 11 9.41 16.00 -13.36
N ALA A 12 9.65 15.02 -12.49
CA ALA A 12 8.83 14.77 -11.31
C ALA A 12 9.69 14.75 -10.04
N THR A 13 9.23 15.46 -9.02
CA THR A 13 9.81 15.41 -7.68
C THR A 13 9.36 14.14 -6.96
N GLU A 14 10.17 13.69 -6.01
CA GLU A 14 9.84 12.55 -5.15
C GLU A 14 8.48 12.70 -4.46
N GLN A 15 8.22 13.89 -3.89
CA GLN A 15 6.96 14.21 -3.25
C GLN A 15 5.76 14.08 -4.21
N THR A 16 5.92 14.53 -5.45
CA THR A 16 4.89 14.37 -6.50
C THR A 16 4.61 12.90 -6.78
N ILE A 17 5.66 12.09 -6.91
CA ILE A 17 5.53 10.66 -7.20
C ILE A 17 4.80 9.95 -6.06
N TYR A 18 5.21 10.18 -4.80
CA TYR A 18 4.56 9.56 -3.65
C TYR A 18 3.12 10.02 -3.46
N ARG A 19 2.79 11.29 -3.75
CA ARG A 19 1.41 11.79 -3.74
C ARG A 19 0.55 11.03 -4.75
N ASP A 20 1.00 10.94 -6.00
CA ASP A 20 0.26 10.27 -7.08
C ASP A 20 0.13 8.77 -6.83
N LEU A 21 1.20 8.14 -6.32
CA LEU A 21 1.22 6.74 -5.91
C LEU A 21 0.18 6.47 -4.82
N ARG A 22 0.20 7.23 -3.72
CA ARG A 22 -0.78 7.10 -2.62
C ARG A 22 -2.21 7.24 -3.12
N ALA A 23 -2.47 8.24 -3.96
CA ALA A 23 -3.80 8.43 -4.54
C ALA A 23 -4.25 7.22 -5.39
N THR A 24 -3.32 6.56 -6.09
CA THR A 24 -3.60 5.36 -6.88
C THR A 24 -3.84 4.14 -6.00
N ILE A 25 -3.01 3.92 -4.97
CA ILE A 25 -3.13 2.81 -4.02
C ILE A 25 -4.47 2.87 -3.26
N ILE A 26 -4.93 4.07 -2.87
CA ILE A 26 -6.24 4.26 -2.24
C ILE A 26 -7.37 3.88 -3.20
N LYS A 27 -7.31 4.31 -4.46
CA LYS A 27 -8.30 3.95 -5.48
C LYS A 27 -8.32 2.45 -5.77
N LEU A 28 -7.16 1.81 -5.67
CA LEU A 28 -7.02 0.36 -5.79
C LEU A 28 -7.58 -0.41 -4.58
N GLN A 29 -7.94 0.28 -3.49
CA GLN A 29 -8.33 -0.35 -2.22
C GLN A 29 -7.26 -1.31 -1.70
N ALA A 30 -5.99 -0.96 -1.94
CA ALA A 30 -4.86 -1.72 -1.43
C ALA A 30 -4.69 -1.51 0.08
N THR A 31 -4.25 -2.56 0.78
CA THR A 31 -4.11 -2.60 2.24
C THR A 31 -2.68 -2.31 2.70
N SER A 32 -1.72 -2.25 1.79
CA SER A 32 -0.33 -1.93 2.08
C SER A 32 0.33 -1.18 0.92
N LEU A 33 1.42 -0.47 1.22
CA LEU A 33 2.30 0.14 0.23
C LEU A 33 3.70 0.25 0.82
N ARG A 34 4.71 -0.26 0.12
CA ARG A 34 6.13 -0.02 0.42
C ARG A 34 6.93 0.14 -0.86
N VAL A 35 7.96 0.96 -0.77
CA VAL A 35 8.88 1.26 -1.86
C VAL A 35 10.27 0.88 -1.41
N ASP A 36 10.88 -0.07 -2.10
CA ASP A 36 12.22 -0.56 -1.83
C ASP A 36 13.19 -0.08 -2.89
N TYR A 37 14.33 0.43 -2.45
CA TYR A 37 15.45 0.84 -3.28
C TYR A 37 16.73 0.86 -2.45
N ASP A 38 17.87 0.74 -3.13
CA ASP A 38 19.17 0.73 -2.47
C ASP A 38 19.61 2.14 -2.06
N LEU A 39 19.66 2.39 -0.75
CA LEU A 39 20.10 3.65 -0.17
C LEU A 39 21.61 3.86 -0.23
N LEU A 40 22.40 2.78 -0.33
CA LEU A 40 23.86 2.83 -0.36
C LEU A 40 24.42 3.03 -1.77
N GLY A 41 23.58 2.93 -2.79
CA GLY A 41 23.93 3.25 -4.17
C GLY A 41 24.78 2.18 -4.85
N GLY A 42 24.16 1.04 -5.16
CA GLY A 42 24.73 -0.07 -5.95
C GLY A 42 23.72 -0.71 -6.90
N ASP A 43 22.44 -0.79 -6.52
CA ASP A 43 21.34 -1.21 -7.40
C ASP A 43 20.38 -0.04 -7.69
N PRO A 44 20.23 0.41 -8.95
CA PRO A 44 19.28 1.47 -9.27
C PRO A 44 17.82 1.00 -9.22
N ALA A 45 17.56 -0.31 -9.03
CA ALA A 45 16.22 -0.85 -9.01
C ALA A 45 15.34 -0.22 -7.92
N VAL A 46 14.11 0.08 -8.29
CA VAL A 46 13.03 0.47 -7.40
C VAL A 46 11.93 -0.58 -7.50
N ARG A 47 11.43 -1.06 -6.36
CA ARG A 47 10.31 -2.00 -6.27
C ARG A 47 9.20 -1.37 -5.46
N ILE A 48 8.01 -1.27 -6.04
CA ILE A 48 6.81 -0.80 -5.36
C ILE A 48 5.93 -2.01 -5.08
N TYR A 49 5.77 -2.35 -3.81
CA TYR A 49 4.92 -3.43 -3.35
C TYR A 49 3.60 -2.89 -2.80
N PHE A 50 2.51 -3.60 -3.05
CA PHE A 50 1.22 -3.34 -2.42
C PHE A 50 0.37 -4.61 -2.35
N ASP A 51 -0.48 -4.70 -1.34
CA ASP A 51 -1.37 -5.84 -1.14
C ASP A 51 -2.82 -5.46 -1.46
N ARG A 52 -3.55 -6.36 -2.11
CA ARG A 52 -4.99 -6.22 -2.34
C ARG A 52 -5.64 -7.60 -2.33
N ASN A 53 -6.75 -7.76 -1.63
CA ASN A 53 -7.51 -9.02 -1.55
C ASN A 53 -6.65 -10.24 -1.15
N GLY A 54 -5.64 -10.03 -0.29
CA GLY A 54 -4.75 -11.09 0.18
C GLY A 54 -3.67 -11.52 -0.81
N LYS A 55 -3.56 -10.86 -1.97
CA LYS A 55 -2.46 -11.03 -2.93
C LYS A 55 -1.51 -9.84 -2.87
N ARG A 56 -0.22 -10.10 -3.11
CA ARG A 56 0.80 -9.07 -3.22
C ARG A 56 1.14 -8.82 -4.68
N TYR A 57 1.37 -7.55 -4.99
CA TYR A 57 1.81 -7.11 -6.30
C TYR A 57 3.10 -6.29 -6.17
N VAL A 58 3.97 -6.41 -7.17
CA VAL A 58 5.22 -5.65 -7.27
C VAL A 58 5.33 -4.98 -8.64
N SER A 59 5.63 -3.69 -8.65
CA SER A 59 6.09 -2.98 -9.84
C SER A 59 7.57 -2.67 -9.67
N GLU A 60 8.42 -3.36 -10.44
CA GLU A 60 9.86 -3.15 -10.44
C GLU A 60 10.28 -2.31 -11.66
N CYS A 61 11.19 -1.36 -11.44
CA CYS A 61 11.90 -0.73 -12.53
C CYS A 61 13.38 -0.51 -12.22
N ARG A 62 14.24 -0.77 -13.20
CA ARG A 62 15.71 -0.61 -13.10
C ARG A 62 16.34 0.04 -14.33
N GLN A 63 15.52 0.56 -15.24
CA GLN A 63 15.94 0.99 -16.58
C GLN A 63 16.86 2.22 -16.55
N TRP A 64 16.72 3.10 -15.57
CA TRP A 64 17.45 4.37 -15.50
C TRP A 64 18.48 4.35 -14.37
N SER A 65 19.53 5.15 -14.51
CA SER A 65 20.59 5.27 -13.50
C SER A 65 20.13 6.06 -12.26
N HIS A 66 19.09 6.87 -12.38
CA HIS A 66 18.58 7.70 -11.29
C HIS A 66 17.34 7.07 -10.66
N PHE A 67 17.36 6.84 -9.34
CA PHE A 67 16.28 6.15 -8.64
C PHE A 67 14.90 6.81 -8.86
N LEU A 68 14.80 8.14 -8.82
CA LEU A 68 13.53 8.83 -9.07
C LEU A 68 12.93 8.58 -10.46
N ASP A 69 13.73 8.27 -11.47
CA ASP A 69 13.20 7.93 -12.79
C ASP A 69 12.62 6.50 -12.79
N ASN A 70 13.30 5.55 -12.13
CA ASN A 70 12.76 4.21 -11.89
C ASN A 70 11.49 4.26 -11.03
N LEU A 71 11.48 5.06 -9.95
CA LEU A 71 10.34 5.26 -9.08
C LEU A 71 9.14 5.84 -9.83
N ARG A 72 9.35 6.89 -10.64
CA ARG A 72 8.26 7.48 -11.45
C ARG A 72 7.70 6.47 -12.44
N ALA A 73 8.54 5.71 -13.11
CA ALA A 73 8.08 4.73 -14.08
C ALA A 73 7.31 3.57 -13.43
N ALA A 74 7.81 3.02 -12.32
CA ALA A 74 7.12 1.98 -11.57
C ALA A 74 5.75 2.47 -11.06
N GLN A 75 5.66 3.72 -10.59
CA GLN A 75 4.41 4.36 -10.19
C GLN A 75 3.44 4.54 -11.36
N LEU A 76 3.92 5.06 -12.50
CA LEU A 76 3.10 5.26 -13.70
C LEU A 76 2.59 3.93 -14.26
N ALA A 77 3.38 2.86 -14.17
CA ALA A 77 2.95 1.52 -14.56
C ALA A 77 1.71 1.10 -13.73
N ILE A 78 1.75 1.24 -12.40
CA ILE A 78 0.60 0.93 -11.54
C ILE A 78 -0.61 1.81 -11.89
N GLU A 79 -0.39 3.12 -12.04
CA GLU A 79 -1.45 4.08 -12.35
C GLU A 79 -2.14 3.79 -13.69
N TYR A 80 -1.37 3.55 -14.75
CA TYR A 80 -1.94 3.24 -16.06
C TYR A 80 -2.63 1.89 -16.08
N THR A 81 -2.09 0.90 -15.37
CA THR A 81 -2.73 -0.41 -15.22
C THR A 81 -4.08 -0.29 -14.49
N TYR A 82 -4.14 0.51 -13.43
CA TYR A 82 -5.41 0.87 -12.77
C TYR A 82 -6.38 1.58 -13.74
N ARG A 83 -5.89 2.55 -14.51
CA ARG A 83 -6.74 3.31 -15.43
C ARG A 83 -7.36 2.45 -16.53
N ILE A 84 -6.64 1.45 -17.02
CA ILE A 84 -7.17 0.46 -17.97
C ILE A 84 -8.36 -0.27 -17.35
N GLY A 85 -8.23 -0.72 -16.09
CA GLY A 85 -9.27 -1.49 -15.41
C GLY A 85 -10.50 -0.68 -15.03
N GLU A 86 -10.34 0.56 -14.57
CA GLU A 86 -11.39 1.23 -13.77
C GLU A 86 -11.71 2.68 -14.19
N ALA A 87 -10.86 3.38 -14.97
CA ALA A 87 -10.97 4.84 -15.05
C ALA A 87 -11.83 5.40 -16.18
N TYR A 88 -12.31 4.60 -17.14
CA TYR A 88 -12.95 5.13 -18.35
C TYR A 88 -14.26 4.48 -18.78
N GLY A 89 -14.93 3.72 -17.91
CA GLY A 89 -16.26 3.17 -18.23
C GLY A 89 -16.26 2.19 -19.41
N VAL A 90 -15.09 1.63 -19.75
CA VAL A 90 -14.96 0.55 -20.73
C VAL A 90 -15.63 -0.68 -20.13
N ASN A 91 -16.71 -1.13 -20.75
CA ASN A 91 -17.46 -2.29 -20.29
C ASN A 91 -16.74 -3.56 -20.77
N TYR A 92 -16.03 -4.22 -19.85
CA TYR A 92 -15.49 -5.55 -20.07
C TYR A 92 -16.61 -6.56 -19.85
N THR A 93 -17.51 -6.66 -20.81
CA THR A 93 -18.84 -7.30 -20.72
C THR A 93 -18.85 -8.78 -20.30
N GLU A 94 -17.69 -9.42 -20.18
CA GLU A 94 -17.54 -10.84 -19.84
C GLU A 94 -16.73 -11.09 -18.56
N VAL A 95 -16.27 -10.05 -17.87
CA VAL A 95 -15.36 -10.17 -16.73
C VAL A 95 -15.93 -9.37 -15.56
N LYS A 96 -16.20 -9.99 -14.41
CA LYS A 96 -16.57 -9.22 -13.21
C LYS A 96 -15.44 -8.23 -12.90
N HIS A 97 -15.75 -7.02 -12.48
CA HIS A 97 -14.73 -5.98 -12.19
C HIS A 97 -13.57 -6.48 -11.30
N GLN A 98 -13.86 -7.36 -10.33
CA GLN A 98 -12.84 -8.00 -9.49
C GLN A 98 -11.90 -8.93 -10.27
N ASP A 99 -12.43 -9.70 -11.23
CA ASP A 99 -11.67 -10.63 -12.07
C ASP A 99 -10.77 -9.87 -13.06
N LEU A 100 -11.18 -8.68 -13.50
CA LEU A 100 -10.41 -7.87 -14.45
C LEU A 100 -9.11 -7.38 -13.82
N PHE A 101 -9.18 -6.86 -12.59
CA PHE A 101 -7.99 -6.43 -11.88
C PHE A 101 -7.00 -7.59 -11.73
N ASP A 102 -7.46 -8.73 -11.21
CA ASP A 102 -6.63 -9.91 -11.00
C ASP A 102 -5.97 -10.38 -12.31
N ARG A 103 -6.68 -10.29 -13.44
CA ARG A 103 -6.13 -10.67 -14.76
C ARG A 103 -5.10 -9.68 -15.27
N ILE A 104 -5.33 -8.37 -15.12
CA ILE A 104 -4.40 -7.35 -15.61
C ILE A 104 -3.13 -7.32 -14.74
N PHE A 105 -3.29 -7.49 -13.41
CA PHE A 105 -2.18 -7.43 -12.46
C PHE A 105 -1.50 -8.78 -12.22
N ALA A 106 -1.95 -9.88 -12.85
CA ALA A 106 -1.35 -11.20 -12.69
C ALA A 106 0.17 -11.21 -12.95
N ALA A 107 0.65 -10.44 -13.94
CA ALA A 107 2.07 -10.34 -14.25
C ALA A 107 2.90 -9.62 -13.16
N LEU A 108 2.23 -8.96 -12.22
CA LEU A 108 2.84 -8.23 -11.11
C LEU A 108 2.73 -9.01 -9.79
N GLU A 109 2.08 -10.18 -9.75
CA GLU A 109 1.93 -10.94 -8.51
C GLU A 109 3.30 -11.33 -7.94
N ALA A 110 3.48 -11.15 -6.62
CA ALA A 110 4.72 -11.45 -5.91
C ALA A 110 4.43 -12.31 -4.66
N PRO A 111 5.42 -13.07 -4.17
CA PRO A 111 5.30 -13.72 -2.87
C PRO A 111 5.02 -12.69 -1.78
N LEU A 112 4.18 -13.03 -0.81
CA LEU A 112 4.01 -12.24 0.41
C LEU A 112 5.37 -12.20 1.15
N ASP A 113 5.91 -11.00 1.37
CA ASP A 113 7.03 -10.75 2.29
C ASP A 113 6.46 -10.40 3.68
N PRO A 114 6.67 -11.26 4.69
CA PRO A 114 6.14 -11.08 6.04
C PRO A 114 6.78 -9.91 6.80
N ASN A 115 7.88 -9.32 6.29
CA ASN A 115 8.59 -8.21 6.91
C ASN A 115 8.13 -6.82 6.41
N MET A 116 7.07 -6.77 5.61
CA MET A 116 6.56 -5.52 5.06
C MET A 116 5.61 -4.82 6.05
N LEU A 117 6.09 -3.71 6.61
CA LEU A 117 5.36 -2.85 7.54
C LEU A 117 4.17 -2.15 6.88
N LEU A 118 3.17 -1.92 7.73
CA LEU A 118 1.93 -1.19 7.50
C LEU A 118 2.17 0.27 7.10
N LEU A 119 1.15 0.92 6.56
CA LEU A 119 1.15 2.35 6.22
C LEU A 119 1.25 3.21 7.51
N GLY A 120 2.42 3.22 8.16
CA GLY A 120 2.72 4.10 9.28
C GLY A 120 3.95 3.70 10.08
N SER A 121 4.88 4.66 10.23
CA SER A 121 5.82 4.72 11.35
C SER A 121 5.22 5.44 12.57
N GLY A 122 3.91 5.71 12.56
CA GLY A 122 3.24 6.42 13.65
C GLY A 122 2.62 5.46 14.67
N ASN A 123 2.40 6.00 15.87
CA ASN A 123 1.86 5.28 17.01
C ASN A 123 0.32 5.12 16.95
N GLU A 124 -0.31 5.64 15.89
CA GLU A 124 -1.76 5.72 15.79
C GLU A 124 -2.37 4.46 15.15
N TRP A 125 -3.54 4.04 15.64
CA TRP A 125 -4.09 2.73 15.31
C TRP A 125 -4.46 2.55 13.84
N TRP A 126 -4.92 3.61 13.16
CA TRP A 126 -5.33 3.54 11.75
C TRP A 126 -4.13 3.40 10.81
N GLU A 127 -2.99 3.96 11.19
CA GLU A 127 -1.73 3.83 10.44
C GLU A 127 -1.17 2.42 10.62
N VAL A 128 -1.13 1.94 11.86
CA VAL A 128 -0.73 0.57 12.17
C VAL A 128 -1.67 -0.47 11.56
N LEU A 129 -2.95 -0.18 11.33
CA LEU A 129 -3.87 -1.12 10.67
C LEU A 129 -3.98 -0.90 9.14
N GLY A 130 -3.40 0.16 8.60
CA GLY A 130 -3.51 0.49 7.17
C GLY A 130 -4.95 0.79 6.73
N VAL A 131 -5.75 1.41 7.60
CA VAL A 131 -7.17 1.75 7.35
C VAL A 131 -7.43 3.24 7.55
N SER A 132 -8.60 3.74 7.16
CA SER A 132 -9.00 5.14 7.44
C SER A 132 -9.17 5.39 8.95
N GLN A 133 -8.86 6.61 9.40
CA GLN A 133 -9.26 7.11 10.73
C GLN A 133 -10.75 7.02 11.00
N THR A 134 -11.58 6.92 9.95
CA THR A 134 -13.03 6.77 10.00
C THR A 134 -13.51 5.34 9.69
N ALA A 135 -12.59 4.37 9.54
CA ALA A 135 -12.92 2.98 9.21
C ALA A 135 -13.92 2.38 10.21
N SER A 136 -14.88 1.63 9.69
CA SER A 136 -15.86 0.88 10.47
C SER A 136 -15.22 -0.24 11.28
N GLN A 137 -15.93 -0.73 12.29
CA GLN A 137 -15.49 -1.86 13.11
C GLN A 137 -15.23 -3.12 12.26
N ALA A 138 -16.02 -3.34 11.20
CA ALA A 138 -15.84 -4.45 10.29
C ALA A 138 -14.53 -4.34 9.49
N GLU A 139 -14.22 -3.15 8.96
CA GLU A 139 -12.97 -2.90 8.24
C GLU A 139 -11.74 -3.06 9.15
N ILE A 140 -11.83 -2.57 10.39
CA ILE A 140 -10.79 -2.73 11.42
C ILE A 140 -10.52 -4.22 11.71
N VAL A 141 -11.58 -5.02 11.92
CA VAL A 141 -11.45 -6.48 12.19
C VAL A 141 -10.85 -7.21 11.00
N ASN A 142 -11.27 -6.87 9.78
CA ASN A 142 -10.76 -7.52 8.58
C ASN A 142 -9.27 -7.20 8.35
N ALA A 143 -8.88 -5.94 8.51
CA ALA A 143 -7.48 -5.52 8.42
C ALA A 143 -6.62 -6.24 9.47
N TYR A 144 -7.05 -6.24 10.74
CA TYR A 144 -6.34 -6.94 11.81
C TYR A 144 -6.16 -8.44 11.52
N ARG A 145 -7.20 -9.14 11.04
CA ARG A 145 -7.10 -10.58 10.73
C ARG A 145 -6.10 -10.87 9.61
N ALA A 146 -6.11 -10.06 8.55
CA ALA A 146 -5.17 -10.21 7.46
C ALA A 146 -3.72 -10.04 7.95
N LEU A 147 -3.48 -9.02 8.76
CA LEU A 147 -2.16 -8.70 9.32
C LEU A 147 -1.72 -9.70 10.38
N ALA A 148 -2.64 -10.17 11.21
CA ALA A 148 -2.34 -11.14 12.26
C ALA A 148 -1.89 -12.47 11.66
N LYS A 149 -2.46 -12.90 10.52
CA LYS A 149 -2.01 -14.09 9.80
C LYS A 149 -0.57 -13.96 9.27
N ILE A 150 -0.16 -12.75 8.92
CA ILE A 150 1.16 -12.46 8.34
C ILE A 150 2.22 -12.29 9.44
N HIS A 151 1.89 -11.55 10.49
CA HIS A 151 2.84 -11.17 11.54
C HIS A 151 2.80 -12.08 12.77
N HIS A 152 2.02 -13.17 12.76
CA HIS A 152 1.99 -14.08 13.91
C HIS A 152 3.39 -14.66 14.19
N PRO A 153 3.86 -14.70 15.44
CA PRO A 153 5.14 -15.31 15.79
C PRO A 153 5.27 -16.76 15.30
N ASP A 154 4.19 -17.54 15.40
CA ASP A 154 4.13 -18.92 14.90
C ASP A 154 4.28 -19.04 13.37
N ALA A 155 4.09 -17.95 12.63
CA ALA A 155 4.30 -17.86 11.18
C ALA A 155 5.64 -17.21 10.82
N GLY A 156 6.52 -16.96 11.80
CA GLY A 156 7.82 -16.32 11.60
C GLY A 156 7.79 -14.79 11.65
N GLY A 157 6.70 -14.18 12.13
CA GLY A 157 6.61 -12.74 12.34
C GLY A 157 7.34 -12.26 13.61
N ASP A 158 7.66 -10.97 13.67
CA ASP A 158 8.28 -10.34 14.84
C ASP A 158 7.25 -10.22 16.00
N PRO A 159 7.51 -10.81 17.18
CA PRO A 159 6.65 -10.69 18.34
C PRO A 159 6.34 -9.26 18.76
N ASP A 160 7.28 -8.31 18.60
CA ASP A 160 7.09 -6.93 19.01
C ASP A 160 6.23 -6.15 18.02
N GLU A 161 6.33 -6.45 16.72
CA GLU A 161 5.40 -5.94 15.71
C GLU A 161 4.00 -6.53 15.90
N PHE A 162 3.89 -7.82 16.23
CA PHE A 162 2.60 -8.43 16.52
C PHE A 162 1.92 -7.83 17.75
N LYS A 163 2.69 -7.49 18.79
CA LYS A 163 2.20 -6.73 19.94
C LYS A 163 1.69 -5.35 19.53
N ARG A 164 2.45 -4.62 18.68
CA ARG A 164 2.03 -3.31 18.17
C ARG A 164 0.74 -3.40 17.38
N LEU A 165 0.63 -4.38 16.48
CA LEU A 165 -0.58 -4.66 15.70
C LEU A 165 -1.79 -4.92 16.59
N ARG A 166 -1.62 -5.74 17.64
CA ARG A 166 -2.67 -6.04 18.60
C ARG A 166 -3.09 -4.80 19.41
N ALA A 167 -2.13 -4.00 19.88
CA ALA A 167 -2.41 -2.77 20.63
C ALA A 167 -3.18 -1.73 19.79
N ALA A 168 -2.84 -1.61 18.50
CA ALA A 168 -3.58 -0.77 17.56
C ALA A 168 -5.02 -1.26 17.38
N TYR A 169 -5.22 -2.57 17.17
CA TYR A 169 -6.56 -3.16 17.06
C TYR A 169 -7.42 -2.93 18.30
N GLU A 170 -6.86 -3.12 19.50
CA GLU A 170 -7.56 -2.88 20.76
C GLU A 170 -7.96 -1.41 20.93
N THR A 171 -7.05 -0.48 20.60
CA THR A 171 -7.32 0.97 20.60
C THR A 171 -8.45 1.33 19.63
N ALA A 172 -8.39 0.82 18.41
CA ALA A 172 -9.37 1.08 17.36
C ALA A 172 -10.79 0.65 17.77
N LEU A 173 -10.94 -0.54 18.37
CA LEU A 173 -12.23 -1.04 18.83
C LEU A 173 -12.80 -0.17 19.96
N LYS A 174 -11.97 0.24 20.91
CA LYS A 174 -12.38 1.08 22.03
C LYS A 174 -12.91 2.43 21.55
N GLU A 175 -12.23 3.08 20.61
CA GLU A 175 -12.69 4.34 20.05
C GLU A 175 -14.03 4.20 19.31
N ARG A 176 -14.23 3.09 18.59
CA ARG A 176 -15.50 2.82 17.88
C ARG A 176 -16.65 2.47 18.80
N GLU A 177 -16.39 1.88 19.94
CA GLU A 177 -17.39 1.61 20.97
C GLU A 177 -17.80 2.90 21.70
N ILE A 178 -16.84 3.78 22.01
CA ILE A 178 -17.10 5.11 22.59
C ILE A 178 -17.93 5.96 21.62
N ALA A 179 -17.62 5.95 20.33
CA ALA A 179 -18.37 6.70 19.32
C ALA A 179 -19.83 6.24 19.14
N LYS A 180 -20.16 4.99 19.50
CA LYS A 180 -21.55 4.49 19.54
C LYS A 180 -22.31 4.94 20.79
N SER A 181 -21.61 5.35 21.84
CA SER A 181 -22.17 5.61 23.17
C SER A 181 -22.50 7.07 23.55
N PRO A 182 -22.35 8.15 22.73
CA PRO A 182 -22.79 9.48 23.13
C PRO A 182 -24.19 9.76 22.57
N SER A 183 -25.23 9.19 23.20
CA SER A 183 -26.62 9.68 23.08
C SER A 183 -27.43 9.48 24.35
N THR A 184 -26.86 9.78 25.52
CA THR A 184 -27.64 9.91 26.76
C THR A 184 -27.65 11.36 27.23
N GLY A 185 -28.70 12.06 26.81
CA GLY A 185 -29.39 13.07 27.59
C GLY A 185 -28.84 14.50 27.57
N LYS A 186 -29.67 15.43 27.07
CA LYS A 186 -30.41 16.35 27.96
C LYS A 186 -31.71 16.77 27.26
N GLY A 187 -32.82 16.35 27.85
CA GLY A 187 -34.09 17.05 27.74
C GLY A 187 -34.13 18.25 28.68
#